data_AF-A0A918E1G5-F1
#
_entry.id   AF-A0A918E1G5-F1
#
_cell.length_a   1.000
_cell.length_b   1.000
_cell.length_c   1.000
_cell.angle_alpha   90.00
_cell.angle_beta   90.00
_cell.angle_gamma   90.00
#
_symmetry.space_group_name_H-M   'P 1'
#
loop_
_entity.id
_entity.type
_entity.pdbx_description
1 polymer ?
#
loop_
_entity_poly.entity_id
_entity_poly.type
_entity_poly.pdbx_seq_one_letter_code
_entity_poly.pdbx_strand_id
1 'polypeptide(L)'
;MNDVEVLAGERPEDGLTWRVTAGRRPRNSVGVMVSYNRGGIRASTGFRRGPDRADRNAIMTLGQSEGLPAFVVGCALPDVTSITAELDDGVDQPVPLSPVIEPFGLRFAAAPVPEGTALVAYRYETASGAHRSSLGSFDGLGTDRDQAPAGWKPLAGNGND
;
A
#
# COMPACT_ATOMS: atom_id res chain seq x y z
N MET A 1 19.19 -5.33 0.29
CA MET A 1 18.16 -5.14 -0.76
C MET A 1 17.73 -3.69 -0.67
N ASN A 2 17.81 -2.93 -1.76
CA ASN A 2 17.39 -1.53 -1.78
C ASN A 2 15.92 -1.47 -2.14
N ASP A 3 15.08 -1.18 -1.14
CA ASP A 3 13.67 -0.85 -1.39
C ASP A 3 13.62 0.60 -1.90
N VAL A 4 12.77 0.84 -2.90
CA VAL A 4 12.62 2.13 -3.59
C VAL A 4 11.28 2.74 -3.18
N GLU A 5 11.26 4.03 -2.88
CA GLU A 5 10.01 4.76 -2.66
C GLU A 5 9.26 4.88 -3.99
N VAL A 6 8.01 4.40 -4.01
CA VAL A 6 7.18 4.31 -5.22
C VAL A 6 5.91 5.15 -5.17
N LEU A 7 5.48 5.53 -3.96
CA LEU A 7 4.34 6.39 -3.73
C LEU A 7 4.50 7.05 -2.36
N ALA A 8 4.08 8.29 -2.21
CA ALA A 8 3.99 8.96 -0.93
C ALA A 8 2.73 9.80 -0.89
N GLY A 9 2.27 10.10 0.33
CA GLY A 9 1.16 11.01 0.52
C GLY A 9 1.12 11.55 1.93
N GLU A 10 0.35 12.61 2.07
CA GLU A 10 0.12 13.29 3.33
C GLU A 10 -1.35 13.72 3.42
N ARG A 11 -1.85 13.74 4.66
CA ARG A 11 -3.17 14.22 5.02
C ARG A 11 -2.98 15.27 6.12
N PRO A 12 -2.95 16.56 5.76
CA PRO A 12 -2.62 17.64 6.68
C PRO A 12 -3.61 17.78 7.83
N GLU A 13 -4.91 17.50 7.63
CA GLU A 13 -5.94 17.68 8.67
C GLU A 13 -5.68 16.83 9.92
N ASP A 14 -5.05 15.67 9.76
CA ASP A 14 -4.75 14.73 10.84
C ASP A 14 -3.26 14.58 11.14
N GLY A 15 -2.40 15.29 10.38
CA GLY A 15 -0.95 15.14 10.44
C GLY A 15 -0.46 13.74 10.04
N LEU A 16 -1.24 13.03 9.22
CA LEU A 16 -0.90 11.68 8.77
C LEU A 16 0.01 11.77 7.54
N THR A 17 1.13 11.06 7.57
CA THR A 17 2.07 10.95 6.44
C THR A 17 2.30 9.49 6.13
N TRP A 18 2.44 9.13 4.86
CA TRP A 18 2.73 7.75 4.46
C TRP A 18 3.64 7.68 3.25
N ARG A 19 4.38 6.56 3.18
CA ARG A 19 5.29 6.24 2.08
C ARG A 19 5.17 4.76 1.77
N VAL A 20 5.06 4.45 0.48
CA VAL A 20 5.08 3.10 -0.05
C VAL A 20 6.46 2.86 -0.62
N THR A 21 7.05 1.76 -0.20
CA THR A 21 8.32 1.25 -0.72
C THR A 21 8.08 -0.09 -1.39
N ALA A 22 8.80 -0.32 -2.48
CA ALA A 22 8.78 -1.58 -3.20
C ALA A 22 10.19 -2.11 -3.38
N GLY A 23 10.32 -3.44 -3.32
CA GLY A 23 11.60 -4.11 -3.48
C GLY A 23 11.44 -5.42 -4.21
N ARG A 24 12.40 -5.73 -5.09
CA ARG A 24 12.49 -7.07 -5.67
C ARG A 24 12.90 -8.05 -4.57
N ARG A 25 12.23 -9.19 -4.55
CA ARG A 25 12.43 -10.30 -3.62
C ARG A 25 12.87 -11.53 -4.43
N PRO A 26 13.38 -12.59 -3.77
CA PRO A 26 13.78 -13.81 -4.45
C PRO A 26 12.63 -14.39 -5.29
N ARG A 27 12.95 -15.14 -6.34
CA ARG A 27 11.96 -15.68 -7.31
C ARG A 27 11.19 -14.60 -8.09
N ASN A 28 11.82 -13.43 -8.28
CA ASN A 28 11.26 -12.33 -9.06
C ASN A 28 9.93 -11.78 -8.53
N SER A 29 9.62 -11.97 -7.24
CA SER A 29 8.45 -11.36 -6.63
C SER A 29 8.73 -9.91 -6.24
N VAL A 30 7.69 -9.08 -6.21
CA VAL A 30 7.76 -7.71 -5.69
C VAL A 30 7.15 -7.70 -4.29
N GLY A 31 7.92 -7.24 -3.30
CA GLY A 31 7.41 -6.91 -1.99
C GLY A 31 7.03 -5.43 -1.95
N VAL A 32 5.91 -5.12 -1.32
CA VAL A 32 5.39 -3.76 -1.15
C VAL A 32 5.14 -3.52 0.33
N MET A 33 5.57 -2.37 0.82
CA MET A 33 5.38 -1.97 2.21
C MET A 33 5.00 -0.51 2.28
N VAL A 34 3.88 -0.19 2.92
CA VAL A 34 3.54 1.17 3.33
C VAL A 34 3.97 1.39 4.77
N SER A 35 4.66 2.49 5.01
CA SER A 35 4.99 3.01 6.34
C SER A 35 4.22 4.31 6.53
N TYR A 36 3.56 4.46 7.67
CA TYR A 36 2.73 5.63 7.95
C TYR A 36 2.91 6.11 9.39
N ASN A 37 2.75 7.42 9.57
CA ASN A 37 3.04 8.13 10.81
C ASN A 37 1.96 9.19 11.07
N ARG A 38 1.45 9.23 12.31
CA ARG A 38 0.55 10.28 12.82
C ARG A 38 0.98 10.64 14.23
N GLY A 39 1.31 11.91 14.49
CA GLY A 39 1.62 12.38 15.84
C GLY A 39 2.79 11.64 16.54
N GLY A 40 3.73 11.05 15.78
CA GLY A 40 4.86 10.30 16.32
C GLY A 40 4.63 8.79 16.47
N ILE A 41 3.39 8.32 16.31
CA ILE A 41 3.07 6.88 16.24
C ILE A 41 3.32 6.40 14.82
N ARG A 42 4.10 5.32 14.67
CA ARG A 42 4.48 4.76 13.37
C ARG A 42 4.00 3.33 13.24
N ALA A 43 3.59 2.95 12.03
CA ALA A 43 3.31 1.57 11.68
C ALA A 43 3.75 1.29 10.25
N SER A 44 3.91 -0.01 9.95
CA SER A 44 4.14 -0.49 8.61
C SER A 44 3.29 -1.71 8.31
N THR A 45 2.88 -1.85 7.05
CA THR A 45 2.12 -2.99 6.56
C THR A 45 2.43 -3.22 5.10
N GLY A 46 2.27 -4.45 4.62
CA GLY A 46 2.62 -4.78 3.27
C GLY A 46 2.41 -6.25 2.95
N PHE A 47 2.87 -6.63 1.77
CA PHE A 47 2.84 -8.01 1.29
C PHE A 47 4.12 -8.31 0.52
N ARG A 48 4.49 -9.59 0.50
CA ARG A 48 5.76 -10.06 -0.08
C ARG A 48 5.63 -10.55 -1.53
N ARG A 49 4.41 -10.56 -2.10
CA ARG A 49 4.12 -11.04 -3.45
C ARG A 49 3.15 -10.10 -4.18
N GLY A 50 3.66 -9.39 -5.19
CA GLY A 50 2.87 -8.62 -6.15
C GLY A 50 2.05 -9.48 -7.13
N PRO A 51 1.20 -8.85 -7.96
CA PRO A 51 0.33 -9.53 -8.92
C PRO A 51 1.14 -10.34 -9.92
N ASP A 52 0.55 -11.45 -10.34
CA ASP A 52 1.00 -12.25 -11.47
C ASP A 52 -0.13 -12.24 -12.50
N ARG A 53 0.20 -11.97 -13.78
CA ARG A 53 -0.74 -11.98 -14.90
C ARG A 53 -1.52 -13.30 -15.00
N ALA A 54 -0.95 -14.40 -14.52
CA ALA A 54 -1.61 -15.69 -14.49
C ALA A 54 -2.79 -15.75 -13.49
N ASP A 55 -2.76 -14.95 -12.43
CA ASP A 55 -3.70 -15.03 -11.31
C ASP A 55 -4.61 -13.79 -11.21
N ARG A 56 -4.03 -12.58 -11.10
CA ARG A 56 -4.78 -11.33 -10.83
C ARG A 56 -4.02 -10.09 -11.34
N ASN A 57 -4.72 -9.15 -11.96
CA ASN A 57 -4.10 -7.91 -12.47
C ASN A 57 -3.81 -6.87 -11.37
N ALA A 58 -4.38 -7.03 -10.18
CA ALA A 58 -4.10 -6.19 -9.01
C ALA A 58 -4.20 -7.01 -7.72
N ILE A 59 -3.36 -6.66 -6.74
CA ILE A 59 -3.39 -7.19 -5.37
C ILE A 59 -3.50 -6.01 -4.41
N MET A 60 -4.46 -6.09 -3.49
CA MET A 60 -4.67 -5.14 -2.41
C MET A 60 -4.65 -5.88 -1.07
N THR A 61 -4.15 -5.23 -0.04
CA THR A 61 -4.26 -5.67 1.35
C THR A 61 -4.63 -4.50 2.24
N LEU A 62 -5.15 -4.81 3.43
CA LEU A 62 -5.42 -3.84 4.48
C LEU A 62 -4.43 -4.09 5.61
N GLY A 63 -3.65 -3.07 5.98
CA GLY A 63 -2.93 -3.09 7.24
C GLY A 63 -3.66 -2.30 8.30
N GLN A 64 -3.63 -2.83 9.51
CA GLN A 64 -4.18 -2.19 10.68
C GLN A 64 -3.09 -2.11 11.75
N SER A 65 -3.05 -0.98 12.45
CA SER A 65 -2.23 -0.82 13.65
C SER A 65 -3.05 -0.03 14.66
N GLU A 66 -3.05 -0.47 15.91
CA GLU A 66 -3.75 0.26 16.98
C GLU A 66 -3.23 1.70 17.06
N GLY A 67 -4.15 2.65 17.22
CA GLY A 67 -3.85 4.07 17.33
C GLY A 67 -3.55 4.77 15.99
N LEU A 68 -3.66 4.08 14.85
CA LEU A 68 -3.50 4.66 13.52
C LEU A 68 -4.64 4.22 12.58
N PRO A 69 -5.01 5.04 11.59
CA PRO A 69 -5.96 4.62 10.57
C PRO A 69 -5.43 3.39 9.83
N ALA A 70 -6.35 2.53 9.40
CA ALA A 70 -6.01 1.41 8.55
C ALA A 70 -5.53 1.92 7.19
N PHE A 71 -4.66 1.15 6.52
CA PHE A 71 -4.14 1.50 5.21
C PHE A 71 -4.43 0.40 4.21
N VAL A 72 -5.10 0.77 3.12
CA VAL A 72 -5.16 -0.07 1.94
C VAL A 72 -3.90 0.17 1.16
N VAL A 73 -3.17 -0.91 0.85
CA VAL A 73 -1.95 -0.88 0.04
C VAL A 73 -1.99 -1.98 -0.99
N GLY A 74 -1.50 -1.69 -2.18
CA GLY A 74 -1.53 -2.64 -3.27
C GLY A 74 -0.58 -2.32 -4.40
N CYS A 75 -0.55 -3.22 -5.37
CA CYS A 75 0.08 -2.97 -6.66
C CYS A 75 -0.69 -3.67 -7.77
N ALA A 76 -0.57 -3.11 -8.95
CA ALA A 76 -1.34 -3.48 -10.12
C ALA A 76 -0.47 -3.50 -11.38
N LEU A 77 -0.92 -4.27 -12.37
CA LEU A 77 -0.33 -4.28 -13.68
C LEU A 77 -0.55 -2.94 -14.41
N PRO A 78 0.28 -2.61 -15.42
CA PRO A 78 0.22 -1.32 -16.12
C PRO A 78 -1.10 -1.00 -16.82
N ASP A 79 -1.89 -2.01 -17.16
CA ASP A 79 -3.19 -1.93 -17.83
C ASP A 79 -4.33 -1.54 -16.89
N VAL A 80 -4.10 -1.56 -15.57
CA VAL A 80 -5.07 -1.11 -14.57
C VAL A 80 -5.10 0.41 -14.51
N THR A 81 -6.26 1.00 -14.80
CA THR A 81 -6.45 2.46 -14.89
C THR A 81 -6.99 3.07 -13.61
N SER A 82 -7.80 2.33 -12.86
CA SER A 82 -8.41 2.78 -11.61
C SER A 82 -8.54 1.63 -10.61
N ILE A 83 -8.51 1.95 -9.31
CA ILE A 83 -8.84 1.02 -8.23
C ILE A 83 -9.80 1.70 -7.27
N THR A 84 -10.84 0.98 -6.87
CA THR A 84 -11.79 1.38 -5.84
C THR A 84 -11.82 0.34 -4.75
N ALA A 85 -11.54 0.74 -3.52
CA ALA A 85 -11.72 -0.07 -2.33
C ALA A 85 -13.20 -0.07 -1.92
N GLU A 86 -13.77 -1.25 -1.73
CA GLU A 86 -15.11 -1.43 -1.16
C GLU A 86 -14.97 -1.67 0.34
N LEU A 87 -15.48 -0.75 1.14
CA LEU A 87 -15.44 -0.81 2.60
C LEU A 87 -16.73 -1.44 3.15
N ASP A 88 -16.69 -1.95 4.38
CA ASP A 88 -17.81 -2.62 5.04
C ASP A 88 -18.94 -1.69 5.49
N ASP A 89 -18.67 -0.39 5.59
CA ASP A 89 -19.68 0.67 5.77
C ASP A 89 -20.47 0.97 4.48
N GLY A 90 -20.16 0.28 3.38
CA GLY A 90 -20.78 0.48 2.07
C GLY A 90 -20.20 1.66 1.29
N VAL A 91 -19.10 2.28 1.76
CA VAL A 91 -18.44 3.37 1.06
C VAL A 91 -17.43 2.82 0.05
N ASP A 92 -17.59 3.27 -1.20
CA ASP A 92 -16.60 3.10 -2.25
C ASP A 92 -15.53 4.18 -2.14
N GLN A 93 -14.29 3.80 -1.86
CA GLN A 93 -13.17 4.73 -1.76
C GLN A 93 -12.22 4.59 -2.95
N PRO A 94 -12.00 5.63 -3.77
CA PRO A 94 -10.99 5.59 -4.82
C PRO A 94 -9.58 5.49 -4.19
N VAL A 95 -8.75 4.59 -4.72
CA VAL A 95 -7.37 4.41 -4.28
C VAL A 95 -6.45 4.98 -5.36
N PRO A 96 -5.63 6.01 -5.06
CA PRO A 96 -4.75 6.61 -6.04
C PRO A 96 -3.69 5.61 -6.48
N LEU A 97 -3.43 5.59 -7.79
CA LEU A 97 -2.39 4.78 -8.42
C LEU A 97 -1.19 5.66 -8.79
N SER A 98 0.00 5.15 -8.51
CA SER A 98 1.23 5.71 -9.07
C SER A 98 1.26 5.53 -10.60
N PRO A 99 2.10 6.32 -11.30
CA PRO A 99 2.58 5.93 -12.62
C PRO A 99 3.22 4.53 -12.60
N VAL A 100 3.45 3.96 -13.78
CA VAL A 100 4.20 2.70 -13.89
C VAL A 100 5.64 2.95 -13.47
N ILE A 101 6.12 2.21 -12.47
CA ILE A 101 7.48 2.35 -11.95
C ILE A 101 8.37 1.32 -12.65
N GLU A 102 9.24 1.79 -13.55
CA GLU A 102 9.99 0.98 -14.52
C GLU A 102 10.81 -0.19 -13.92
N PRO A 103 11.50 -0.06 -12.76
CA PRO A 103 12.20 -1.19 -12.14
C PRO A 103 11.30 -2.38 -11.80
N PHE A 104 10.01 -2.16 -11.63
CA PHE A 104 9.02 -3.17 -11.25
C PHE A 104 8.05 -3.50 -12.38
N GLY A 105 7.82 -2.57 -13.31
CA GLY A 105 6.81 -2.70 -14.35
C GLY A 105 5.38 -2.74 -13.79
N LEU A 106 5.16 -2.12 -12.63
CA LEU A 106 3.90 -2.12 -11.88
C LEU A 106 3.49 -0.70 -11.48
N ARG A 107 2.21 -0.54 -11.20
CA ARG A 107 1.64 0.62 -10.50
C ARG A 107 1.44 0.27 -9.03
N PHE A 108 1.58 1.25 -8.14
CA PHE A 108 1.42 1.07 -6.70
C PHE A 108 0.27 1.93 -6.20
N ALA A 109 -0.47 1.41 -5.24
CA ALA A 109 -1.66 2.06 -4.71
C ALA A 109 -1.58 2.11 -3.19
N ALA A 110 -1.92 3.25 -2.60
CA ALA A 110 -2.12 3.34 -1.16
C ALA A 110 -3.13 4.43 -0.80
N ALA A 111 -4.00 4.13 0.15
CA ALA A 111 -4.90 5.10 0.74
C ALA A 111 -5.18 4.78 2.22
N PRO A 112 -5.24 5.79 3.09
CA PRO A 112 -5.81 5.62 4.42
C PRO A 112 -7.31 5.29 4.33
N VAL A 113 -7.77 4.43 5.22
CA VAL A 113 -9.17 4.03 5.38
C VAL A 113 -9.76 4.73 6.60
N PRO A 114 -11.05 5.10 6.59
CA PRO A 114 -11.74 5.60 7.77
C PRO A 114 -11.56 4.71 9.00
N GLU A 115 -11.57 5.31 10.19
CA GLU A 115 -11.46 4.52 11.43
C GLU A 115 -12.71 3.65 11.61
N GLY A 116 -12.49 2.40 12.03
CA GLY A 116 -13.57 1.44 12.28
C GLY A 116 -14.12 0.72 11.06
N THR A 117 -13.57 0.93 9.86
CA THR A 117 -13.98 0.21 8.65
C THR A 117 -12.98 -0.84 8.20
N ALA A 118 -13.50 -1.90 7.59
CA ALA A 118 -12.75 -2.99 7.01
C ALA A 118 -12.85 -2.96 5.48
N LEU A 119 -11.79 -3.42 4.80
CA LEU A 119 -11.81 -3.64 3.36
C LEU A 119 -12.54 -4.96 3.08
N VAL A 120 -13.60 -4.93 2.30
CA VAL A 120 -14.40 -6.11 1.93
C VAL A 120 -13.94 -6.65 0.58
N ALA A 121 -13.75 -5.76 -0.38
CA ALA A 121 -13.35 -6.08 -1.74
C ALA A 121 -12.64 -4.90 -2.39
N TYR A 122 -12.13 -5.11 -3.59
CA TYR A 122 -11.68 -4.02 -4.45
C TYR A 122 -12.14 -4.25 -5.88
N ARG A 123 -12.48 -3.16 -6.56
CA ARG A 123 -12.71 -3.11 -8.00
C ARG A 123 -11.54 -2.45 -8.68
N TYR A 124 -11.26 -2.88 -9.89
CA TYR A 124 -10.28 -2.25 -10.74
C TYR A 124 -10.77 -2.25 -12.18
N GLU A 125 -10.41 -1.20 -12.92
CA GLU A 125 -10.71 -1.11 -14.34
C GLU A 125 -9.46 -1.39 -15.16
N THR A 126 -9.64 -2.12 -16.24
CA THR A 126 -8.64 -2.31 -17.29
C THR A 126 -9.21 -1.83 -18.62
N ALA A 127 -8.37 -1.76 -19.65
CA ALA A 127 -8.83 -1.54 -21.02
C ALA A 127 -9.87 -2.59 -21.50
N SER A 128 -9.90 -3.77 -20.88
CA SER A 128 -10.82 -4.86 -21.22
C SER A 128 -12.11 -4.87 -20.41
N GLY A 129 -12.24 -4.00 -19.40
CA GLY A 129 -13.45 -3.86 -18.59
C GLY A 129 -13.18 -3.75 -17.08
N ALA A 130 -14.27 -3.66 -16.31
CA ALA A 130 -14.23 -3.61 -14.86
C ALA A 130 -14.18 -5.02 -14.26
N HIS A 131 -13.34 -5.19 -13.25
CA HIS A 131 -13.16 -6.42 -12.51
C HIS A 131 -13.36 -6.17 -11.03
N ARG A 132 -13.95 -7.15 -10.33
CA ARG A 132 -14.11 -7.13 -8.87
C ARG A 132 -13.34 -8.29 -8.28
N SER A 133 -12.61 -8.06 -7.21
CA SER A 133 -11.89 -9.09 -6.47
C SER A 133 -12.20 -8.94 -4.98
N SER A 134 -12.71 -10.01 -4.37
CA SER A 134 -12.77 -10.10 -2.91
C SER A 134 -11.36 -10.30 -2.37
N LEU A 135 -11.13 -9.82 -1.15
CA LEU A 135 -9.94 -10.20 -0.40
C LEU A 135 -10.00 -11.73 -0.20
N GLY A 136 -9.07 -12.45 -0.82
CA GLY A 136 -8.82 -13.83 -0.39
C GLY A 136 -8.16 -13.78 0.98
N SER A 137 -8.48 -14.72 1.88
CA SER A 137 -7.72 -14.87 3.13
C SER A 137 -6.23 -14.98 2.77
N PHE A 138 -5.48 -13.94 3.11
CA PHE A 138 -4.05 -13.87 2.85
C PHE A 138 -3.35 -13.90 4.21
N ASP A 139 -2.81 -15.06 4.58
CA ASP A 139 -2.00 -15.33 5.78
C ASP A 139 -0.63 -14.62 5.75
N GLY A 140 -0.60 -13.33 5.43
CA GLY A 140 0.62 -12.56 5.17
C GLY A 140 0.85 -11.36 6.08
N LEU A 141 0.08 -11.21 7.16
CA LEU A 141 0.25 -10.10 8.11
C LEU A 141 1.47 -10.35 9.00
N GLY A 142 2.63 -9.85 8.55
CA GLY A 142 3.70 -9.46 9.46
C GLY A 142 3.47 -8.02 9.88
N THR A 143 2.69 -7.78 10.95
CA THR A 143 2.70 -6.51 11.69
C THR A 143 3.99 -6.44 12.49
N ASP A 144 5.11 -6.18 11.81
CA ASP A 144 6.37 -5.94 12.50
C ASP A 144 6.36 -4.49 13.00
N ARG A 145 6.00 -4.32 14.28
CA ARG A 145 6.02 -3.04 14.99
C ARG A 145 7.45 -2.50 15.19
N ASP A 146 8.50 -3.28 14.89
CA ASP A 146 9.89 -2.95 15.24
C ASP A 146 10.90 -2.99 14.08
N GLN A 147 10.51 -3.38 12.85
CA GLN A 147 11.39 -3.32 11.69
C GLN A 147 11.08 -2.10 10.81
N ALA A 148 11.67 -0.97 11.20
CA ALA A 148 12.15 -0.05 10.17
C ALA A 148 13.07 -0.84 9.22
N PRO A 149 12.98 -0.67 7.88
CA PRO A 149 13.85 -1.37 6.96
C PRO A 149 15.32 -1.08 7.34
N ALA A 150 16.09 -2.14 7.56
CA ALA A 150 17.51 -2.06 7.89
C ALA A 150 18.22 -1.23 6.80
N GLY A 151 18.56 0.02 7.12
CA GLY A 151 19.12 0.98 6.18
C GLY A 151 18.53 2.39 6.25
N TRP A 152 17.39 2.59 6.92
CA TRP A 152 16.88 3.94 7.15
C TRP A 152 17.67 4.64 8.27
N LYS A 153 18.59 5.54 7.90
CA LYS A 153 19.07 6.58 8.82
C LYS A 153 18.07 7.74 8.82
N PRO A 154 17.58 8.21 9.97
CA PRO A 154 16.75 9.41 10.00
C PRO A 154 17.52 10.52 9.29
N LEU A 155 16.87 11.21 8.35
CA LEU A 155 17.30 12.56 8.00
C LEU A 155 17.20 13.32 9.32
N ALA A 156 18.34 13.54 9.96
CA ALA A 156 18.45 14.45 11.07
C ALA A 156 17.79 15.74 10.58
N GLY A 157 16.73 16.15 11.28
CA GLY A 157 16.21 17.49 11.08
C GLY A 157 17.38 18.42 11.25
N ASN A 158 17.64 19.27 10.26
CA ASN A 158 18.44 20.46 10.43
C ASN A 158 17.75 21.31 11.49
N GLY A 159 18.06 21.01 12.75
CA GLY A 159 17.92 21.93 13.86
C GLY A 159 18.93 23.03 13.59
N ASN A 160 18.40 24.16 13.15
CA ASN A 160 19.07 25.44 13.14
C ASN A 160 19.38 25.81 14.61
N ASP A 161 20.67 25.87 14.95
CA ASP A 161 21.21 26.67 16.04
C ASP A 161 22.56 27.26 15.58
#